data_AF-A0A0C2Z6E0-F1
#
_entry.id   AF-A0A0C2Z6E0-F1
#
_cell.length_a   1.000
_cell.length_b   1.000
_cell.length_c   1.000
_cell.angle_alpha   90.00
_cell.angle_beta   90.00
_cell.angle_gamma   90.00
#
_symmetry.space_group_name_H-M   'P 1'
#
loop_
_entity.id
_entity.type
_entity.pdbx_description
1 polymer ?
#
loop_
_entity_poly.entity_id
_entity_poly.type
_entity_poly.pdbx_seq_one_letter_code
_entity_poly.pdbx_strand_id
1 'polypeptide(L)'
;MLQGIVRESIGSGNAKRLKRDGYLIANIYANGLQNVFAAFKKGDFIRAARSKTTLTLPVSVDGKEYNTVIQEYQFHPVTGDI
;
A
#
# COMPACT_ATOMS: atom_id res chain seq x y z
N MET A 1 8.20 8.50 6.21
CA MET A 1 7.40 8.50 4.97
C MET A 1 7.51 7.12 4.36
N LEU A 2 6.39 6.49 3.97
CA LEU A 2 6.39 5.13 3.46
C LEU A 2 6.72 5.12 1.96
N GLN A 3 7.75 4.38 1.55
CA GLN A 3 8.18 4.27 0.16
C GLN A 3 7.50 3.09 -0.52
N GLY A 4 6.95 3.32 -1.71
CA GLY A 4 6.28 2.30 -2.53
C GLY A 4 6.67 2.37 -3.99
N ILE A 5 6.30 1.31 -4.71
CA ILE A 5 6.49 1.18 -6.16
C ILE A 5 5.14 1.18 -6.88
N VAL A 6 5.09 1.71 -8.09
CA VAL A 6 3.93 1.54 -8.97
C VAL A 6 3.94 0.11 -9.53
N ARG A 7 2.76 -0.49 -9.59
CA ARG A 7 2.57 -1.81 -10.17
C ARG A 7 2.28 -1.68 -11.66
N GLU A 8 3.18 -2.20 -12.49
CA GLU A 8 3.01 -2.23 -13.95
C GLU A 8 1.86 -3.13 -14.41
N SER A 9 1.48 -4.13 -13.60
CA SER A 9 0.39 -5.05 -13.91
C SER A 9 -0.58 -5.23 -12.75
N ILE A 10 -1.86 -5.07 -13.06
CA ILE A 10 -2.99 -5.18 -12.14
C ILE A 10 -3.44 -6.65 -11.97
N GLY A 11 -2.94 -7.55 -12.83
CA GLY A 11 -3.33 -8.97 -12.84
C GLY A 11 -3.04 -9.70 -11.52
N SER A 12 -3.87 -10.71 -11.24
CA SER A 12 -3.80 -11.52 -10.01
C SER A 12 -2.46 -12.25 -9.85
N GLY A 13 -1.82 -12.67 -10.95
CA GLY A 13 -0.51 -13.33 -10.94
C GLY A 13 0.60 -12.43 -10.38
N ASN A 14 0.68 -11.17 -10.83
CA ASN A 14 1.69 -10.22 -10.34
C ASN A 14 1.44 -9.89 -8.85
N ALA A 15 0.18 -9.66 -8.48
CA ALA A 15 -0.19 -9.41 -7.08
C ALA A 15 0.25 -10.56 -6.16
N LYS A 16 0.00 -11.82 -6.56
CA LYS A 16 0.43 -13.01 -5.80
C LYS A 16 1.95 -13.14 -5.70
N ARG A 17 2.70 -12.78 -6.74
CA ARG A 17 4.17 -12.77 -6.70
C ARG A 17 4.68 -11.72 -5.70
N LEU A 18 4.22 -10.48 -5.83
CA LEU A 18 4.58 -9.39 -4.92
C LEU A 18 4.22 -9.70 -3.45
N LYS A 19 3.04 -10.29 -3.19
CA LYS A 19 2.67 -10.75 -1.84
C LYS A 19 3.65 -11.79 -1.29
N ARG A 20 4.08 -12.76 -2.11
CA ARG A 20 5.12 -13.74 -1.73
C ARG A 20 6.48 -13.07 -1.47
N ASP A 21 6.81 -12.01 -2.21
CA ASP A 21 8.04 -11.23 -2.06
C ASP A 21 7.99 -10.23 -0.87
N GLY A 22 6.95 -10.34 -0.02
CA GLY A 22 6.78 -9.54 1.19
C GLY A 22 6.24 -8.13 0.95
N TYR A 23 5.58 -7.89 -0.18
CA TYR A 23 4.90 -6.63 -0.46
C TYR A 23 3.41 -6.69 -0.07
N LEU A 24 2.93 -5.60 0.52
CA LEU A 24 1.53 -5.26 0.63
C LEU A 24 1.08 -4.60 -0.68
N ILE A 25 -0.03 -5.06 -1.22
CA ILE A 25 -0.68 -4.45 -2.39
C ILE A 25 -1.68 -3.41 -1.90
N ALA A 26 -1.64 -2.22 -2.49
CA ALA A 26 -2.52 -1.12 -2.12
C ALA A 26 -2.94 -0.30 -3.33
N ASN A 27 -4.05 0.42 -3.19
CA ASN A 27 -4.54 1.37 -4.18
C ASN A 27 -4.62 2.74 -3.51
N ILE A 28 -4.16 3.78 -4.20
CA ILE A 28 -4.32 5.17 -3.75
C ILE A 28 -5.31 5.82 -4.71
N TYR A 29 -6.45 6.24 -4.18
CA TYR A 29 -7.51 6.88 -4.95
C TYR A 29 -8.04 8.11 -4.22
N ALA A 30 -8.52 9.08 -4.99
CA ALA A 30 -9.19 10.27 -4.50
C ALA A 30 -10.14 10.81 -5.58
N ASN A 31 -11.10 11.65 -5.21
CA ASN A 31 -11.97 12.28 -6.18
C ASN A 31 -11.14 13.18 -7.13
N GLY A 32 -11.35 13.03 -8.44
CA GLY A 32 -10.61 13.76 -9.47
C GLY A 32 -9.19 13.28 -9.74
N LEU A 33 -8.74 12.18 -9.10
CA LEU A 33 -7.43 11.58 -9.33
C LEU A 33 -7.53 10.18 -9.92
N GLN A 34 -6.66 9.88 -10.87
CA GLN A 34 -6.50 8.53 -11.40
C GLN A 34 -6.00 7.61 -10.29
N ASN A 35 -6.57 6.40 -10.21
CA ASN A 35 -6.18 5.40 -9.23
C ASN A 35 -4.73 4.95 -9.44
N VAL A 36 -3.91 5.03 -8.40
CA VAL A 36 -2.52 4.60 -8.41
C VAL A 36 -2.42 3.21 -7.77
N PHE A 37 -2.06 2.21 -8.57
CA PHE A 37 -1.82 0.85 -8.09
C PHE A 37 -0.42 0.77 -7.50
N ALA A 38 -0.31 0.74 -6.18
CA ALA A 38 0.95 0.76 -5.45
C ALA A 38 1.25 -0.59 -4.79
N ALA A 39 2.53 -0.81 -4.50
CA ALA A 39 3.00 -1.87 -3.62
C ALA A 39 4.02 -1.33 -2.63
N PHE A 40 3.91 -1.75 -1.38
CA PHE A 40 4.75 -1.31 -0.27
C PHE A 40 5.39 -2.52 0.40
N LYS A 41 6.59 -2.40 0.97
CA LYS A 41 7.11 -3.48 1.81
C LYS A 41 6.22 -3.63 3.04
N LYS A 42 5.70 -4.85 3.28
CA LYS A 42 4.71 -5.12 4.33
C LYS A 42 5.22 -4.71 5.72
N GLY A 43 6.46 -5.04 6.04
CA GLY A 43 7.09 -4.66 7.32
C GLY A 43 7.20 -3.15 7.52
N ASP A 44 7.45 -2.40 6.45
CA ASP A 44 7.56 -0.93 6.51
C ASP A 44 6.18 -0.29 6.65
N PHE A 45 5.18 -0.82 5.95
CA PHE A 45 3.79 -0.40 6.11
C PHE A 45 3.31 -0.63 7.55
N ILE A 46 3.51 -1.82 8.12
CA ILE A 46 3.07 -2.14 9.49
C ILE A 46 3.76 -1.22 10.50
N ARG A 47 5.07 -0.98 10.35
CA ARG A 47 5.81 -0.04 11.20
C ARG A 47 5.25 1.37 11.10
N ALA A 48 5.06 1.89 9.88
CA ALA A 48 4.52 3.23 9.66
C ALA A 48 3.09 3.39 10.16
N ALA A 49 2.23 2.39 9.95
CA ALA A 49 0.84 2.41 10.40
C ALA A 49 0.72 2.35 11.93
N ARG A 50 1.64 1.65 12.62
CA ARG A 50 1.67 1.58 14.09
C ARG A 50 2.36 2.76 14.74
N SER A 51 3.36 3.35 14.09
CA SER A 51 4.13 4.47 14.64
C SER A 51 3.47 5.83 14.44
N LYS A 52 2.45 5.94 13.59
CA LYS A 52 1.82 7.22 13.29
C LYS A 52 1.10 7.77 14.54
N THR A 53 1.33 9.04 14.84
CA THR A 53 0.64 9.78 15.90
C THR A 53 -0.59 10.52 15.36
N THR A 54 -0.68 10.68 14.04
CA THR A 54 -1.78 11.35 13.34
C THR A 54 -2.55 10.38 12.45
N LEU A 55 -3.72 10.81 11.95
CA LEU A 55 -4.53 10.01 11.03
C LEU A 55 -3.82 9.78 9.68
N THR A 56 -3.12 10.80 9.21
CA THR A 56 -2.43 10.85 7.92
C THR A 56 -1.25 9.89 7.85
N LEU A 57 -1.08 9.29 6.68
CA LEU A 57 0.05 8.44 6.31
C LEU A 57 0.68 9.02 5.03
N PRO A 58 1.79 9.77 5.14
CA PRO A 58 2.50 10.26 3.98
C PRO A 58 3.23 9.10 3.28
N VAL A 59 2.93 8.92 1.99
CA VAL A 59 3.51 7.88 1.13
C VAL A 59 4.18 8.52 -0.09
N SER A 60 5.27 7.93 -0.55
CA SER A 60 5.95 8.32 -1.79
C SER A 60 5.96 7.14 -2.75
N VAL A 61 5.45 7.36 -3.96
CA VAL A 61 5.31 6.34 -5.00
C VAL A 61 5.74 6.97 -6.33
N ASP A 62 6.75 6.38 -6.97
CA ASP A 62 7.29 6.85 -8.26
C ASP A 62 7.70 8.34 -8.24
N GLY A 63 8.36 8.75 -7.15
CA GLY A 63 8.81 10.14 -6.96
C GLY A 63 7.70 11.15 -6.67
N LYS A 64 6.43 10.72 -6.58
CA LYS A 64 5.29 11.56 -6.18
C LYS A 64 4.94 11.32 -4.73
N GLU A 65 4.80 12.41 -3.98
CA GLU A 65 4.34 12.38 -2.60
C GLU A 65 2.83 12.50 -2.52
N TYR A 66 2.22 11.63 -1.71
CA TYR A 66 0.80 11.61 -1.43
C TYR A 66 0.58 11.67 0.07
N ASN A 67 -0.18 12.67 0.53
CA ASN A 67 -0.66 12.71 1.89
C ASN A 67 -1.99 11.93 1.98
N THR A 68 -1.91 10.68 2.43
CA THR A 68 -3.04 9.73 2.37
C THR A 68 -3.62 9.42 3.74
N VAL A 69 -4.77 8.76 3.77
CA VAL A 69 -5.35 8.16 4.97
C VAL A 69 -5.67 6.71 4.64
N ILE A 70 -5.51 5.82 5.62
CA ILE A 70 -5.88 4.41 5.45
C ILE A 70 -7.39 4.30 5.58
N GLN A 71 -8.07 3.98 4.48
CA GLN A 71 -9.52 3.83 4.44
C GLN A 71 -9.98 2.46 4.92
N GLU A 72 -9.31 1.39 4.46
CA GLU A 72 -9.72 0.01 4.73
C GLU A 72 -8.48 -0.90 4.78
N TYR A 73 -8.55 -1.93 5.63
CA TYR A 73 -7.59 -3.03 5.66
C TYR A 73 -8.25 -4.31 5.16
N GLN A 74 -7.59 -5.01 4.25
CA GLN A 74 -8.05 -6.32 3.79
C GLN A 74 -7.19 -7.40 4.42
N PHE A 75 -7.80 -8.21 5.29
CA PHE A 75 -7.11 -9.30 5.96
C PHE A 75 -7.48 -10.64 5.34
N HIS A 76 -6.51 -11.54 5.28
CA HIS A 76 -6.70 -12.92 4.94
C HIS A 76 -7.54 -13.60 6.03
N PRO A 77 -8.66 -14.27 5.70
CA PRO A 77 -9.64 -14.73 6.68
C PRO A 77 -9.09 -15.79 7.66
N VAL A 78 -8.09 -16.55 7.23
CA VAL A 78 -7.48 -17.61 8.06
C VAL A 78 -6.22 -17.14 8.79
N THR A 79 -5.22 -16.62 8.06
CA THR A 79 -3.92 -16.25 8.63
C THR A 79 -3.90 -14.88 9.30
N GLY A 80 -4.92 -14.04 9.07
CA GLY A 80 -4.93 -12.64 9.52
C GLY A 80 -3.89 -11.76 8.82
N ASP A 81 -3.24 -12.25 7.77
CA ASP A 81 -2.23 -11.47 7.02
C ASP A 81 -2.90 -10.39 6.16
N ILE A 82 -2.21 -9.28 5.93
CA ILE A 82 -2.69 -8.14 5.14
C ILE A 82 -2.14 -8.17 3.70
#